data_AF-A0A3D0N865-F1
#
_entry.id   AF-A0A3D0N865-F1
#
_cell.length_a   1.000
_cell.length_b   1.000
_cell.length_c   1.000
_cell.angle_alpha   90.00
_cell.angle_beta   90.00
_cell.angle_gamma   90.00
#
_symmetry.space_group_name_H-M   'P 1'
#
loop_
_entity.id
_entity.type
_entity.pdbx_description
1 polymer ?
#
loop_
_entity_poly.entity_id
_entity_poly.type
_entity_poly.pdbx_seq_one_letter_code
_entity_poly.pdbx_strand_id
1 'polypeptide(L)'
;MIPEPVQLKSRYLRQAYLCTGVEGDKPLKLEGALPAGSDRVGLYLEIKGAPRNSILGLELFREGTSLGTRLLGASGDRRTITFFAPSSGFTEGQYWLEITADDELVSRMLFEAR
;
A
#
# COMPACT_ATOMS: atom_id res chain seq x y z
N MET A 1 16.08 -5.89 9.65
CA MET A 1 15.79 -4.67 10.44
C MET A 1 14.46 -4.13 9.96
N ILE A 2 13.53 -3.82 10.87
CA ILE A 2 12.23 -3.23 10.51
C ILE A 2 12.44 -1.72 10.37
N PRO A 3 12.06 -1.09 9.25
CA PRO A 3 12.20 0.35 9.09
C PRO A 3 11.15 1.11 9.90
N GLU A 4 11.41 2.39 10.16
CA GLU A 4 10.43 3.28 10.79
C GLU A 4 9.30 3.65 9.82
N PRO A 5 8.05 3.84 10.31
CA PRO A 5 6.95 4.29 9.48
C PRO A 5 7.22 5.71 8.96
N VAL A 6 6.76 5.99 7.75
CA VAL A 6 6.84 7.34 7.16
C VAL A 6 5.42 7.83 6.97
N GLN A 7 5.07 8.89 7.70
CA GLN A 7 3.76 9.53 7.55
C GLN A 7 3.60 10.08 6.13
N LEU A 8 2.41 9.89 5.56
CA LEU A 8 2.09 10.32 4.21
C LEU A 8 2.43 11.80 3.97
N LYS A 9 3.30 12.05 2.99
CA LYS A 9 3.71 13.38 2.53
C LYS A 9 3.77 13.39 1.01
N SER A 10 2.71 13.88 0.36
CA SER A 10 2.63 13.99 -1.10
C SER A 10 1.84 15.22 -1.52
N ARG A 11 2.18 15.76 -2.69
CA ARG A 11 1.46 16.89 -3.29
C ARG A 11 0.06 16.49 -3.77
N TYR A 12 -0.13 15.23 -4.17
CA TYR A 12 -1.37 14.77 -4.79
C TYR A 12 -1.95 13.50 -4.19
N LEU A 13 -1.16 12.66 -3.48
CA LEU A 13 -1.70 11.54 -2.72
C LEU A 13 -2.22 12.04 -1.36
N ARG A 14 -3.54 12.04 -1.19
CA ARG A 14 -4.25 12.61 -0.03
C ARG A 14 -4.51 11.59 1.06
N GLN A 15 -4.78 10.34 0.68
CA GLN A 15 -4.95 9.24 1.64
C GLN A 15 -4.29 7.98 1.10
N ALA A 16 -3.70 7.22 2.01
CA ALA A 16 -3.20 5.88 1.77
C ALA A 16 -3.39 5.05 3.05
N TYR A 17 -4.02 3.89 2.94
CA TYR A 17 -4.13 2.94 4.06
C TYR A 17 -4.33 1.51 3.55
N LEU A 18 -3.89 0.55 4.36
CA LEU A 18 -4.09 -0.87 4.09
C LEU A 18 -5.56 -1.25 4.36
N CYS A 19 -6.08 -2.20 3.60
CA CYS A 19 -7.45 -2.71 3.72
C CYS A 19 -7.52 -4.21 3.45
N THR A 20 -8.48 -4.92 4.02
CA THR A 20 -8.68 -6.36 3.81
C THR A 20 -9.60 -6.68 2.64
N GLY A 21 -10.31 -5.68 2.13
CA GLY A 21 -11.26 -5.85 1.02
C GLY A 21 -12.13 -4.61 0.81
N VAL A 22 -13.28 -4.84 0.19
CA VAL A 22 -14.30 -3.82 -0.07
C VAL A 22 -15.64 -4.35 0.37
N GLU A 23 -16.38 -3.56 1.13
CA GLU A 23 -17.78 -3.80 1.45
C GLU A 23 -18.63 -2.75 0.74
N GLY A 24 -19.37 -3.17 -0.28
CA GLY A 24 -20.06 -2.24 -1.19
C GLY A 24 -19.07 -1.35 -1.94
N ASP A 25 -19.09 -0.05 -1.64
CA ASP A 25 -18.19 0.97 -2.18
C ASP A 25 -17.07 1.39 -1.21
N LYS A 26 -17.02 0.79 0.00
CA LYS A 26 -16.11 1.21 1.07
C LYS A 26 -14.97 0.22 1.26
N PRO A 27 -13.70 0.67 1.19
CA PRO A 27 -12.57 -0.15 1.59
C PRO A 27 -12.65 -0.47 3.09
N LEU A 28 -12.51 -1.74 3.44
CA LEU A 28 -12.44 -2.19 4.84
C LEU A 28 -11.02 -2.01 5.35
N LYS A 29 -10.75 -0.87 6.01
CA LYS A 29 -9.43 -0.56 6.53
C LYS A 29 -8.93 -1.70 7.44
N LEU A 30 -7.65 -2.05 7.26
CA LEU A 30 -6.97 -3.02 8.11
C LEU A 30 -6.75 -2.38 9.48
N GLU A 31 -7.52 -2.83 10.46
CA GLU A 31 -7.39 -2.45 11.86
C GLU A 31 -6.66 -3.58 12.59
N GLY A 32 -5.38 -3.38 12.92
CA GLY A 32 -4.54 -4.38 13.59
C GLY A 32 -3.79 -5.31 12.62
N ALA A 33 -3.58 -6.56 13.07
CA ALA A 33 -2.86 -7.58 12.31
C ALA A 33 -3.69 -8.11 11.13
N LEU A 34 -3.02 -8.38 10.01
CA LEU A 34 -3.59 -9.14 8.91
C LEU A 34 -3.68 -10.62 9.33
N PRO A 35 -4.83 -11.30 9.17
CA PRO A 35 -4.93 -12.72 9.52
C PRO A 35 -3.89 -13.57 8.77
N ALA A 36 -3.17 -14.44 9.49
CA ALA A 36 -2.25 -15.40 8.87
C ALA A 36 -2.99 -16.27 7.85
N GLY A 37 -2.35 -16.53 6.70
CA GLY A 37 -2.97 -17.25 5.59
C GLY A 37 -3.88 -16.39 4.70
N SER A 38 -4.00 -15.08 4.97
CA SER A 38 -4.64 -14.16 4.03
C SER A 38 -3.97 -14.25 2.65
N ASP A 39 -4.77 -14.35 1.61
CA ASP A 39 -4.31 -14.45 0.22
C ASP A 39 -3.82 -13.11 -0.32
N ARG A 40 -4.35 -12.00 0.21
CA ARG A 40 -4.02 -10.65 -0.21
C ARG A 40 -4.16 -9.62 0.89
N VAL A 41 -3.53 -8.47 0.66
CA VAL A 41 -3.79 -7.21 1.36
C VAL A 41 -4.06 -6.13 0.32
N GLY A 42 -5.08 -5.31 0.56
CA GLY A 42 -5.40 -4.15 -0.27
C GLY A 42 -4.67 -2.90 0.21
N LEU A 43 -4.43 -1.99 -0.72
CA LEU A 43 -3.99 -0.62 -0.48
C LEU A 43 -5.02 0.30 -1.13
N TYR A 44 -5.74 1.05 -0.30
CA TYR A 44 -6.59 2.15 -0.76
C TYR A 44 -5.74 3.41 -0.97
N LEU A 45 -6.04 4.14 -2.03
CA LEU A 45 -5.41 5.41 -2.39
C LEU A 45 -6.47 6.43 -2.80
N GLU A 46 -6.35 7.64 -2.27
CA GLU A 46 -7.08 8.81 -2.73
C GLU A 46 -6.11 9.84 -3.31
N ILE A 47 -6.23 10.10 -4.60
CA ILE A 47 -5.38 10.98 -5.39
C ILE A 47 -6.21 12.18 -5.83
N LYS A 48 -5.64 13.39 -5.70
CA LYS A 48 -6.28 14.64 -6.08
C LYS A 48 -5.30 15.60 -6.73
N GLY A 49 -5.60 16.02 -7.96
CA GLY A 49 -4.85 17.00 -8.72
C GLY A 49 -3.47 16.51 -9.16
N ALA A 50 -3.31 15.20 -9.39
CA ALA A 50 -2.04 14.67 -9.87
C ALA A 50 -1.78 15.12 -11.33
N PRO A 51 -0.54 15.51 -11.66
CA PRO A 51 -0.15 15.82 -13.03
C PRO A 51 -0.46 14.69 -14.04
N ARG A 52 -0.55 15.07 -15.32
CA ARG A 52 -0.63 14.07 -16.40
C ARG A 52 0.61 13.18 -16.38
N ASN A 53 0.41 11.90 -16.62
CA ASN A 53 1.44 10.86 -16.59
C ASN A 53 2.13 10.65 -15.23
N SER A 54 1.59 11.19 -14.11
CA SER A 54 2.07 10.83 -12.78
C SER A 54 1.94 9.34 -12.50
N ILE A 55 2.96 8.76 -11.87
CA ILE A 55 3.03 7.36 -11.49
C ILE A 55 3.31 7.27 -9.99
N LEU A 56 2.67 6.32 -9.33
CA LEU A 56 3.05 5.88 -7.98
C LEU A 56 3.81 4.56 -8.09
N GLY A 57 4.98 4.48 -7.46
CA GLY A 57 5.66 3.22 -7.20
C GLY A 57 5.18 2.64 -5.89
N LEU A 58 4.93 1.34 -5.87
CA LEU A 58 4.45 0.62 -4.70
C LEU A 58 5.32 -0.62 -4.52
N GLU A 59 5.87 -0.84 -3.33
CA GLU A 59 6.72 -2.00 -3.08
C GLU A 59 6.39 -2.63 -1.73
N LEU A 60 6.13 -3.93 -1.75
CA LEU A 60 5.84 -4.72 -0.56
C LEU A 60 7.10 -5.45 -0.11
N PHE A 61 7.37 -5.39 1.18
CA PHE A 61 8.50 -6.06 1.80
C PHE A 61 8.04 -6.97 2.94
N ARG A 62 8.84 -8.01 3.20
CA ARG A 62 8.78 -8.85 4.39
C ARG A 62 10.17 -9.01 4.95
N GLU A 63 10.37 -8.64 6.23
CA GLU A 63 11.62 -8.86 6.95
C GLU A 63 12.91 -8.36 6.23
N GLY A 64 12.77 -7.39 5.33
CA GLY A 64 13.86 -6.78 4.56
C GLY A 64 13.97 -7.28 3.13
N THR A 65 13.17 -8.28 2.76
CA THR A 65 13.10 -8.84 1.41
C THR A 65 11.94 -8.24 0.65
N SER A 66 12.20 -7.71 -0.56
CA SER A 66 11.13 -7.27 -1.46
C SER A 66 10.33 -8.48 -1.95
N LEU A 67 9.01 -8.40 -1.80
CA LEU A 67 8.04 -9.38 -2.29
C LEU A 67 7.43 -8.97 -3.63
N GLY A 68 7.70 -7.75 -4.09
CA GLY A 68 7.32 -7.30 -5.42
C GLY A 68 6.96 -5.82 -5.50
N THR A 69 7.15 -5.29 -6.70
CA THR A 69 6.91 -3.88 -7.04
C THR A 69 5.72 -3.76 -7.98
N ARG A 70 4.97 -2.65 -7.86
CA ARG A 70 3.88 -2.27 -8.77
C ARG A 70 3.99 -0.81 -9.13
N LEU A 71 3.61 -0.48 -10.36
CA LEU A 71 3.43 0.91 -10.82
C LEU A 71 1.95 1.18 -11.01
N LEU A 72 1.49 2.33 -10.53
CA LEU A 72 0.11 2.77 -10.64
C LEU A 72 0.02 4.15 -11.29
N GLY A 73 -0.69 4.24 -12.40
CA GLY A 73 -1.02 5.52 -13.03
C GLY A 73 -1.93 6.35 -12.13
N ALA A 74 -1.52 7.59 -11.84
CA ALA A 74 -2.11 8.43 -10.80
C ALA A 74 -2.71 9.74 -11.31
N SER A 75 -2.77 10.00 -12.62
CA SER A 75 -3.21 11.29 -13.17
C SER A 75 -4.61 11.74 -12.77
N GLY A 76 -4.76 13.05 -12.55
CA GLY A 76 -6.04 13.69 -12.23
C GLY A 76 -6.52 13.40 -10.81
N ASP A 77 -7.84 13.30 -10.67
CA ASP A 77 -8.50 12.90 -9.42
C ASP A 77 -8.91 11.42 -9.53
N ARG A 78 -8.53 10.62 -8.53
CA ARG A 78 -8.79 9.18 -8.56
C ARG A 78 -8.89 8.61 -7.15
N ARG A 79 -9.86 7.71 -6.94
CA ARG A 79 -9.87 6.78 -5.81
C ARG A 79 -9.69 5.37 -6.34
N THR A 80 -8.82 4.58 -5.72
CA THR A 80 -8.55 3.23 -6.21
C THR A 80 -8.05 2.34 -5.09
N ILE A 81 -8.22 1.04 -5.30
CA ILE A 81 -7.69 -0.01 -4.44
C ILE A 81 -6.83 -0.90 -5.32
N THR A 82 -5.62 -1.20 -4.84
CA THR A 82 -4.73 -2.17 -5.46
C THR A 82 -4.40 -3.26 -4.46
N PHE A 83 -4.34 -4.51 -4.91
CA PHE A 83 -4.12 -5.66 -4.03
C PHE A 83 -2.74 -6.26 -4.24
N PHE A 84 -2.03 -6.54 -3.14
CA PHE A 84 -0.85 -7.38 -3.13
C PHE A 84 -1.25 -8.79 -2.73
N ALA A 85 -0.89 -9.76 -3.56
CA ALA A 85 -1.16 -11.17 -3.34
C ALA A 85 0.13 -11.96 -3.62
N PRO A 86 1.02 -12.12 -2.63
CA PRO A 86 2.19 -13.00 -2.75
C PRO A 86 1.74 -14.42 -3.11
N SER A 87 2.51 -15.12 -3.93
CA SER A 87 2.12 -16.45 -4.44
C SER A 87 1.89 -17.50 -3.34
N SER A 88 2.54 -17.35 -2.18
CA SER A 88 2.39 -18.21 -1.01
C SER A 88 1.38 -17.66 0.03
N GLY A 89 0.69 -16.56 -0.28
CA GLY A 89 -0.08 -15.79 0.70
C GLY A 89 0.80 -15.09 1.74
N PHE A 90 0.14 -14.50 2.74
CA PHE A 90 0.79 -13.85 3.87
C PHE A 90 1.02 -14.84 5.00
N THR A 91 2.28 -15.21 5.21
CA THR A 91 2.72 -15.99 6.38
C THR A 91 3.00 -15.07 7.56
N GLU A 92 3.03 -15.60 8.78
CA GLU A 92 3.36 -14.83 9.98
C GLU A 92 4.66 -14.01 9.82
N GLY A 93 4.65 -12.79 10.32
CA GLY A 93 5.82 -11.91 10.32
C GLY A 93 5.49 -10.43 10.11
N GLN A 94 6.56 -9.65 9.97
CA GLN A 94 6.49 -8.19 9.83
C GLN A 94 6.64 -7.78 8.36
N TYR A 95 5.75 -6.90 7.93
CA TYR A 95 5.65 -6.42 6.56
C TYR A 95 5.63 -4.90 6.53
N TRP A 96 6.04 -4.35 5.41
CA TRP A 96 5.80 -2.94 5.12
C TRP A 96 5.54 -2.71 3.65
N LEU A 97 4.74 -1.69 3.39
CA LEU A 97 4.46 -1.20 2.06
C LEU A 97 5.03 0.20 1.92
N GLU A 98 5.91 0.38 0.94
CA GLU A 98 6.45 1.67 0.54
C GLU A 98 5.66 2.23 -0.64
N ILE A 99 5.38 3.52 -0.58
CA ILE A 99 4.79 4.27 -1.68
C ILE A 99 5.79 5.35 -2.09
N THR A 100 6.19 5.34 -3.35
CA THR A 100 6.98 6.38 -3.97
C THR A 100 6.15 7.21 -4.94
N ALA A 101 6.43 8.50 -4.99
CA ALA A 101 5.83 9.45 -5.93
C ALA A 101 6.92 10.45 -6.32
N ASP A 102 7.04 10.78 -7.60
CA ASP A 102 8.09 11.68 -8.11
C ASP A 102 9.50 11.25 -7.65
N ASP A 103 9.77 9.93 -7.65
CA ASP A 103 11.01 9.28 -7.19
C ASP A 103 11.35 9.49 -5.70
N GLU A 104 10.41 9.99 -4.89
CA GLU A 104 10.57 10.16 -3.44
C GLU A 104 9.68 9.19 -2.66
N LEU A 105 10.17 8.69 -1.52
CA LEU A 105 9.35 7.94 -0.56
C LEU A 105 8.34 8.87 0.10
N VAL A 106 7.05 8.70 -0.23
CA VAL A 106 5.98 9.54 0.30
C VAL A 106 5.20 8.90 1.43
N SER A 107 5.26 7.58 1.60
CA SER A 107 4.63 6.87 2.72
C SER A 107 5.28 5.52 2.95
N ARG A 108 5.35 5.10 4.21
CA ARG A 108 5.69 3.72 4.60
C ARG A 108 4.71 3.25 5.67
N MET A 109 3.95 2.22 5.35
CA MET A 109 2.98 1.60 6.25
C MET A 109 3.52 0.27 6.74
N LEU A 110 3.61 0.12 8.07
CA LEU A 110 4.00 -1.12 8.73
C LEU A 110 2.74 -1.92 9.08
N PHE A 111 2.81 -3.23 8.92
CA PHE A 111 1.78 -4.14 9.41
C PHE A 111 2.38 -5.51 9.71
N GLU A 112 1.63 -6.31 10.44
CA GLU A 112 2.00 -7.68 10.76
C GLU A 112 0.96 -8.66 10.22
N ALA A 113 1.40 -9.87 9.89
CA ALA A 113 0.51 -10.99 9.67
C ALA A 113 0.58 -11.93 10.87
N ARG A 114 -0.59 -12.29 11.45
CA ARG A 114 -0.75 -13.17 12.62
C ARG A 114 -2.07 -13.91 12.60
#